data_AF-A0A183EM86-F1
#
_entry.id   AF-A0A183EM86-F1
#
_cell.length_a   1.000
_cell.length_b   1.000
_cell.length_c   1.000
_cell.angle_alpha   90.00
_cell.angle_beta   90.00
_cell.angle_gamma   90.00
#
_symmetry.space_group_name_H-M   'P 1'
#
loop_
_entity.id
_entity.type
_entity.pdbx_description
1 polymer ?
#
loop_
_entity_poly.entity_id
_entity_poly.type
_entity_poly.pdbx_seq_one_letter_code
_entity_poly.pdbx_strand_id
1 'polypeptide(L)'
;MVGELVDALSTGRKRAVPGAALGFSVVMQQAKNALEPYFAQLVPKLFRYRYDPDLKVQASMRTIWQALTSSKKNVTEEYADAIFKELLSTLTDAQWRTRESSCLALADLLSARCTSAMTQRFGELFESLFRESVRVAAARAVSTVAKVTVRKCSSANGAEATSLLGVVLPVIVDKGVRSGVKNNRMLSLKILMDISKEAGSALHEHLNVLVPCLLDSLSETESTVLNYVAARSNLDELEVVGCSFKEKIYIELIKNWADLFLLLTLS
;
A
#
# COMPACT_ATOMS: atom_id res chain seq x y z
N MET A 1 -4.81 8.10 36.14
CA MET A 1 -4.10 6.93 35.59
C MET A 1 -4.63 6.44 34.24
N VAL A 2 -5.84 5.87 34.09
CA VAL A 2 -6.35 5.44 32.77
C VAL A 2 -6.62 6.62 31.83
N GLY A 3 -7.25 7.69 32.33
CA GLY A 3 -7.47 8.93 31.57
C GLY A 3 -6.18 9.61 31.13
N GLU A 4 -5.17 9.69 31.99
CA GLU A 4 -3.84 10.24 31.64
C GLU A 4 -3.10 9.40 30.60
N LEU A 5 -3.36 8.10 30.53
CA LEU A 5 -2.73 7.20 29.57
C LEU A 5 -3.44 7.28 28.21
N VAL A 6 -4.77 7.39 28.21
CA VAL A 6 -5.56 7.76 27.03
C VAL A 6 -5.12 9.14 26.53
N ASP A 7 -4.90 10.10 27.43
CA ASP A 7 -4.42 11.45 27.10
C ASP A 7 -2.96 11.47 26.62
N ALA A 8 -2.07 10.68 27.23
CA ALA A 8 -0.69 10.58 26.79
C ALA A 8 -0.58 9.91 25.40
N LEU A 9 -1.41 8.89 25.15
CA LEU A 9 -1.52 8.25 23.83
C LEU A 9 -2.30 9.10 22.82
N SER A 10 -3.18 10.00 23.26
CA SER A 10 -3.96 10.88 22.40
C SER A 10 -3.23 12.16 22.01
N THR A 11 -2.39 12.70 22.89
CA THR A 11 -1.68 13.98 22.70
C THR A 11 -0.25 13.83 22.16
N GLY A 12 0.24 12.60 21.97
CA GLY A 12 1.53 12.34 21.32
C GLY A 12 2.77 12.85 22.08
N ARG A 13 2.64 13.27 23.36
CA ARG A 13 3.77 13.79 24.15
C ARG A 13 4.64 12.65 24.66
N LYS A 14 5.82 12.55 24.06
CA LYS A 14 6.88 11.59 24.39
C LYS A 14 7.51 11.86 25.76
N ARG A 15 7.20 11.04 26.77
CA ARG A 15 8.15 10.66 27.83
C ARG A 15 7.89 9.21 28.23
N ALA A 16 8.49 8.27 27.50
CA ALA A 16 8.52 6.87 27.91
C ALA A 16 9.74 6.67 28.83
N VAL A 17 9.50 6.28 30.09
CA VAL A 17 10.56 5.90 31.03
C VAL A 17 10.82 4.39 30.87
N PRO A 18 12.00 3.95 30.39
CA PRO A 18 12.25 2.57 29.95
C PRO A 18 12.15 1.49 31.05
N GLY A 19 12.17 1.86 32.32
CA GLY A 19 12.12 0.92 33.46
C GLY A 19 10.72 0.57 33.97
N ALA A 20 9.68 1.31 33.55
CA ALA A 20 8.31 1.11 34.05
C ALA A 20 7.53 0.03 33.28
N ALA A 21 7.96 -0.35 32.08
CA ALA A 21 7.17 -1.16 31.14
C ALA A 21 6.84 -2.58 31.64
N LEU A 22 7.73 -3.23 32.40
CA LEU A 22 7.52 -4.59 32.93
C LEU A 22 6.53 -4.60 34.12
N GLY A 23 6.63 -3.63 35.02
CA GLY A 23 5.61 -3.41 36.07
C GLY A 23 4.27 -3.01 35.46
N PHE A 24 4.32 -2.20 34.39
CA PHE A 24 3.14 -1.78 33.65
C PHE A 24 2.39 -2.94 33.01
N SER A 25 3.06 -3.94 32.42
CA SER A 25 2.34 -5.06 31.79
C SER A 25 1.50 -5.86 32.79
N VAL A 26 1.98 -6.03 34.03
CA VAL A 26 1.23 -6.71 35.10
C VAL A 26 0.01 -5.90 35.52
N VAL A 27 0.20 -4.58 35.74
CA VAL A 27 -0.91 -3.67 36.06
C VAL A 27 -1.91 -3.59 34.91
N MET A 28 -1.45 -3.60 33.65
CA MET A 28 -2.33 -3.54 32.48
C MET A 28 -3.13 -4.83 32.31
N GLN A 29 -2.56 -5.98 32.67
CA GLN A 29 -3.27 -7.25 32.66
C GLN A 29 -4.36 -7.29 33.74
N GLN A 30 -4.10 -6.69 34.91
CA GLN A 30 -5.10 -6.53 35.98
C GLN A 30 -6.16 -5.46 35.66
N ALA A 31 -5.78 -4.37 34.98
CA ALA A 31 -6.65 -3.26 34.61
C ALA A 31 -7.38 -3.49 33.26
N LYS A 32 -7.16 -4.63 32.60
CA LYS A 32 -7.66 -4.92 31.26
C LYS A 32 -9.18 -4.81 31.15
N ASN A 33 -9.92 -5.37 32.09
CA ASN A 33 -11.39 -5.30 32.09
C ASN A 33 -11.88 -3.85 32.20
N ALA A 34 -11.14 -2.98 32.90
CA ALA A 34 -11.43 -1.55 32.99
C ALA A 34 -11.06 -0.78 31.71
N LEU A 35 -10.17 -1.32 30.89
CA LEU A 35 -9.71 -0.71 29.63
C LEU A 35 -10.53 -1.14 28.41
N GLU A 36 -11.23 -2.28 28.49
CA GLU A 36 -12.03 -2.82 27.39
C GLU A 36 -13.01 -1.80 26.77
N PRO A 37 -13.72 -0.96 27.55
CA PRO A 37 -14.58 0.10 26.98
C PRO A 37 -13.84 1.11 26.10
N TYR A 38 -12.52 1.24 26.23
CA TYR A 38 -11.67 2.17 25.49
C TYR A 38 -10.92 1.52 24.33
N PHE A 39 -11.10 0.22 24.07
CA PHE A 39 -10.33 -0.50 23.04
C PHE A 39 -10.52 0.08 21.65
N ALA A 40 -11.72 0.54 21.31
CA ALA A 40 -11.98 1.20 20.03
C ALA A 40 -11.09 2.44 19.78
N GLN A 41 -10.60 3.08 20.84
CA GLN A 41 -9.69 4.24 20.76
C GLN A 41 -8.22 3.84 20.93
N LEU A 42 -7.93 2.88 21.82
CA LEU A 42 -6.57 2.46 22.16
C LEU A 42 -5.94 1.56 21.11
N VAL A 43 -6.70 0.58 20.59
CA VAL A 43 -6.19 -0.43 19.65
C VAL A 43 -5.63 0.21 18.38
N PRO A 44 -6.32 1.14 17.70
CA PRO A 44 -5.77 1.80 16.50
C PRO A 44 -4.41 2.47 16.74
N LYS A 45 -4.30 3.25 17.82
CA LYS A 45 -3.08 3.99 18.17
C LYS A 45 -1.95 3.05 18.52
N LEU A 46 -2.23 2.07 19.38
CA LEU A 46 -1.25 1.10 19.82
C LEU A 46 -0.77 0.22 18.65
N PHE A 47 -1.67 -0.14 17.73
CA PHE A 47 -1.31 -0.87 16.51
C PHE A 47 -0.22 -0.13 15.73
N ARG A 48 -0.39 1.19 15.50
CA ARG A 48 0.60 2.06 14.85
C ARG A 48 1.92 2.14 15.64
N TYR A 49 1.85 2.35 16.95
CA TYR A 49 3.03 2.49 17.80
C TYR A 49 3.94 1.25 17.84
N ARG A 50 3.44 0.05 17.51
CA ARG A 50 4.29 -1.15 17.32
C ARG A 50 5.25 -1.04 16.14
N TYR A 51 5.10 -0.02 15.31
CA TYR A 51 5.94 0.29 14.15
C TYR A 51 6.71 1.61 14.36
N ASP A 52 6.86 2.09 15.60
CA ASP A 52 7.72 3.25 15.89
C ASP A 52 9.15 3.01 15.36
N PRO A 53 9.79 3.98 14.69
CA PRO A 53 11.18 3.85 14.24
C PRO A 53 12.18 3.75 15.40
N ASP A 54 11.84 4.27 16.59
CA ASP A 54 12.62 4.06 17.80
C ASP A 54 12.38 2.65 18.34
N LEU A 55 13.40 1.79 18.23
CA LEU A 55 13.31 0.38 18.63
C LEU A 55 12.96 0.18 20.11
N LYS A 56 13.30 1.12 21.00
CA LYS A 56 12.94 1.04 22.42
C LYS A 56 11.45 1.29 22.60
N VAL A 57 10.92 2.35 21.98
CA VAL A 57 9.48 2.64 21.96
C VAL A 57 8.73 1.46 21.36
N GLN A 58 9.21 0.97 20.21
CA GLN A 58 8.63 -0.15 19.50
C GLN A 58 8.54 -1.42 20.37
N ALA A 59 9.61 -1.77 21.09
CA ALA A 59 9.64 -2.90 22.00
C ALA A 59 8.64 -2.74 23.15
N SER A 60 8.61 -1.57 23.80
CA SER A 60 7.64 -1.28 24.87
C SER A 60 6.19 -1.37 24.38
N MET A 61 5.90 -0.83 23.19
CA MET A 61 4.55 -0.81 22.62
C MET A 61 4.09 -2.21 22.20
N ARG A 62 5.00 -3.08 21.74
CA ARG A 62 4.72 -4.50 21.54
C ARG A 62 4.38 -5.21 22.86
N THR A 63 5.10 -4.95 23.94
CA THR A 63 4.79 -5.53 25.25
C THR A 63 3.41 -5.09 25.74
N ILE A 64 3.08 -3.80 25.63
CA ILE A 64 1.76 -3.27 26.01
C ILE A 64 0.66 -3.91 25.14
N TRP A 65 0.88 -4.02 23.83
CA TRP A 65 -0.04 -4.70 22.93
C TRP A 65 -0.31 -6.12 23.37
N GLN A 66 0.73 -6.92 23.62
CA GLN A 66 0.57 -8.31 24.06
C GLN A 66 -0.18 -8.42 25.38
N ALA A 67 0.13 -7.56 26.36
CA ALA A 67 -0.58 -7.54 27.63
C ALA A 67 -2.09 -7.25 27.45
N LEU A 68 -2.44 -6.33 26.55
CA LEU A 68 -3.83 -5.96 26.28
C LEU A 68 -4.58 -7.02 25.44
N THR A 69 -3.94 -7.58 24.42
CA THR A 69 -4.62 -8.41 23.42
C THR A 69 -4.51 -9.91 23.68
N SER A 70 -3.58 -10.39 24.52
CA SER A 70 -3.29 -11.83 24.72
C SER A 70 -4.49 -12.71 25.01
N SER A 71 -5.50 -12.23 25.75
CA SER A 71 -6.69 -13.05 26.08
C SER A 71 -7.81 -12.97 25.04
N LYS A 72 -7.70 -12.07 24.05
CA LYS A 72 -8.75 -11.84 23.05
C LYS A 72 -8.20 -12.20 21.68
N LYS A 73 -8.75 -13.27 21.10
CA LYS A 73 -8.41 -13.66 19.73
C LYS A 73 -8.94 -12.60 18.76
N ASN A 74 -8.24 -12.42 17.66
CA ASN A 74 -8.67 -11.64 16.52
C ASN A 74 -8.92 -10.13 16.77
N VAL A 75 -8.20 -9.52 17.73
CA VAL A 75 -8.32 -8.08 18.01
C VAL A 75 -8.04 -7.24 16.77
N THR A 76 -7.04 -7.62 15.96
CA THR A 76 -6.72 -6.87 14.74
C THR A 76 -7.89 -6.89 13.76
N GLU A 77 -8.57 -8.02 13.62
CA GLU A 77 -9.70 -8.24 12.72
C GLU A 77 -10.94 -7.48 13.19
N GLU A 78 -11.23 -7.51 14.50
CA GLU A 78 -12.36 -6.79 15.10
C GLU A 78 -12.22 -5.28 14.92
N TYR A 79 -11.01 -4.74 15.08
CA TYR A 79 -10.75 -3.30 14.98
C TYR A 79 -10.15 -2.88 13.64
N ALA A 80 -10.19 -3.73 12.60
CA ALA A 80 -9.47 -3.51 11.34
C ALA A 80 -9.80 -2.16 10.69
N ASP A 81 -11.09 -1.81 10.59
CA ASP A 81 -11.53 -0.55 9.98
C ASP A 81 -11.16 0.67 10.85
N ALA A 82 -11.20 0.54 12.18
CA ALA A 82 -10.78 1.58 13.10
C ALA A 82 -9.26 1.82 13.04
N ILE A 83 -8.48 0.74 12.95
CA ILE A 83 -7.02 0.79 12.73
C ILE A 83 -6.76 1.47 11.38
N PHE A 84 -7.40 1.04 10.30
CA PHE A 84 -7.23 1.64 8.98
C PHE A 84 -7.52 3.15 8.98
N LYS A 85 -8.60 3.57 9.64
CA LYS A 85 -8.97 4.99 9.78
C LYS A 85 -7.90 5.81 10.50
N GLU A 86 -7.35 5.30 11.60
CA GLU A 86 -6.24 5.93 12.33
C GLU A 86 -4.97 6.01 11.47
N LEU A 87 -4.65 4.94 10.73
CA LEU A 87 -3.46 4.92 9.87
C LEU A 87 -3.60 5.93 8.73
N LEU A 88 -4.77 5.99 8.08
CA LEU A 88 -5.04 6.92 7.00
C LEU A 88 -4.94 8.39 7.45
N SER A 89 -5.50 8.73 8.62
CA SER A 89 -5.41 10.10 9.14
C SER A 89 -3.98 10.49 9.54
N THR A 90 -3.16 9.53 9.95
CA THR A 90 -1.79 9.78 10.42
C THR A 90 -0.73 9.65 9.32
N LEU A 91 -1.13 9.22 8.11
CA LEU A 91 -0.24 9.25 6.94
C LEU A 91 0.25 10.66 6.64
N THR A 92 -0.54 11.70 6.90
CA THR A 92 -0.21 13.11 6.61
C THR A 92 0.18 13.93 7.85
N ASP A 93 0.45 13.26 8.98
CA ASP A 93 0.82 13.90 10.25
C ASP A 93 2.10 14.74 10.10
N ALA A 94 2.21 15.87 10.82
CA ALA A 94 3.38 16.75 10.73
C ALA A 94 4.69 16.03 11.13
N GLN A 95 4.63 15.07 12.04
CA GLN A 95 5.78 14.31 12.50
C GLN A 95 6.10 13.15 11.55
N TRP A 96 7.29 13.17 10.95
CA TRP A 96 7.72 12.13 10.00
C TRP A 96 7.72 10.72 10.60
N ARG A 97 8.05 10.59 11.89
CA ARG A 97 8.02 9.29 12.60
C ARG A 97 6.62 8.71 12.65
N THR A 98 5.60 9.53 12.84
CA THR A 98 4.19 9.10 12.82
C THR A 98 3.85 8.56 11.44
N ARG A 99 4.16 9.33 10.38
CA ARG A 99 3.93 8.93 8.99
C ARG A 99 4.64 7.61 8.63
N GLU A 100 5.90 7.45 9.07
CA GLU A 100 6.67 6.23 8.82
C GLU A 100 6.02 5.01 9.50
N SER A 101 5.68 5.11 10.78
CA SER A 101 4.95 4.06 11.49
C SER A 101 3.63 3.72 10.80
N SER A 102 2.90 4.73 10.33
CA SER A 102 1.63 4.53 9.64
C SER A 102 1.80 3.77 8.34
N CYS A 103 2.82 4.10 7.53
CA CYS A 103 3.13 3.36 6.31
C CYS A 103 3.44 1.88 6.58
N LEU A 104 4.29 1.60 7.57
CA LEU A 104 4.66 0.23 7.91
C LEU A 104 3.49 -0.57 8.48
N ALA A 105 2.73 0.04 9.40
CA ALA A 105 1.54 -0.56 9.99
C ALA A 105 0.46 -0.85 8.93
N LEU A 106 0.28 0.06 7.97
CA LEU A 106 -0.66 -0.09 6.87
C LEU A 106 -0.29 -1.26 5.96
N ALA A 107 1.00 -1.40 5.65
CA ALA A 107 1.50 -2.52 4.86
C ALA A 107 1.21 -3.87 5.52
N ASP A 108 1.35 -3.97 6.85
CA ASP A 108 1.07 -5.21 7.56
C ASP A 108 -0.45 -5.45 7.73
N LEU A 109 -1.23 -4.42 8.05
CA LEU A 109 -2.69 -4.50 8.15
C LEU A 109 -3.29 -5.03 6.85
N LEU A 110 -3.00 -4.38 5.71
CA LEU A 110 -3.58 -4.72 4.42
C LEU A 110 -3.09 -6.07 3.87
N SER A 111 -1.90 -6.51 4.27
CA SER A 111 -1.42 -7.85 3.93
C SER A 111 -2.23 -8.93 4.64
N ALA A 112 -2.60 -8.70 5.90
CA ALA A 112 -3.36 -9.65 6.71
C ALA A 112 -4.87 -9.58 6.46
N ARG A 113 -5.42 -8.37 6.32
CA ARG A 113 -6.86 -8.13 6.24
C ARG A 113 -7.16 -6.88 5.41
N CYS A 114 -8.03 -7.02 4.43
CA CYS A 114 -8.56 -5.90 3.66
C CYS A 114 -10.09 -6.04 3.53
N THR A 115 -10.83 -5.07 4.04
CA THR A 115 -12.30 -5.00 3.93
C THR A 115 -12.72 -4.28 2.65
N SER A 116 -13.99 -4.39 2.28
CA SER A 116 -14.57 -3.62 1.17
C SER A 116 -14.50 -2.12 1.45
N ALA A 117 -14.77 -1.69 2.69
CA ALA A 117 -14.66 -0.29 3.12
C ALA A 117 -13.24 0.27 2.94
N MET A 118 -12.20 -0.51 3.23
CA MET A 118 -10.81 -0.11 2.95
C MET A 118 -10.54 0.02 1.45
N THR A 119 -11.05 -0.92 0.65
CA THR A 119 -10.85 -0.96 -0.80
C THR A 119 -11.40 0.30 -1.49
N GLN A 120 -12.55 0.81 -1.02
CA GLN A 120 -13.15 2.06 -1.51
C GLN A 120 -12.25 3.30 -1.30
N ARG A 121 -11.29 3.23 -0.39
CA ARG A 121 -10.35 4.32 -0.08
C ARG A 121 -8.98 4.16 -0.76
N PHE A 122 -8.81 3.16 -1.64
CA PHE A 122 -7.51 2.90 -2.27
C PHE A 122 -7.01 4.03 -3.16
N GLY A 123 -7.89 4.77 -3.84
CA GLY A 123 -7.48 5.95 -4.61
C GLY A 123 -6.77 7.00 -3.74
N GLU A 124 -7.41 7.42 -2.64
CA GLU A 124 -6.82 8.34 -1.66
C GLU A 124 -5.54 7.79 -1.02
N LEU A 125 -5.50 6.47 -0.78
CA LEU A 125 -4.36 5.80 -0.20
C LEU A 125 -3.14 5.87 -1.13
N PHE A 126 -3.31 5.55 -2.42
CA PHE A 126 -2.25 5.68 -3.42
C PHE A 126 -1.79 7.13 -3.54
N GLU A 127 -2.71 8.08 -3.61
CA GLU A 127 -2.37 9.50 -3.69
C GLU A 127 -1.52 9.96 -2.50
N SER A 128 -1.94 9.62 -1.28
CA SER A 128 -1.22 9.96 -0.05
C SER A 128 0.18 9.33 -0.04
N LEU A 129 0.26 8.04 -0.34
CA LEU A 129 1.52 7.30 -0.31
C LEU A 129 2.51 7.73 -1.40
N PHE A 130 2.05 8.12 -2.59
CA PHE A 130 2.95 8.64 -3.62
C PHE A 130 3.55 10.00 -3.23
N ARG A 131 2.84 10.79 -2.43
CA ARG A 131 3.32 12.09 -1.93
C ARG A 131 4.24 11.94 -0.71
N GLU A 132 4.20 10.81 -0.01
CA GLU A 132 4.82 10.63 1.31
C GLU A 132 6.34 10.76 1.37
N SER A 133 6.86 11.64 2.23
CA SER A 133 8.30 11.93 2.31
C SER A 133 9.14 10.77 2.87
N VAL A 134 8.52 9.86 3.62
CA VAL A 134 9.16 8.66 4.20
C VAL A 134 9.23 7.54 3.15
N ARG A 135 9.97 7.82 2.07
CA ARG A 135 9.90 7.09 0.78
C ARG A 135 10.06 5.58 0.89
N VAL A 136 10.91 5.08 1.78
CA VAL A 136 11.15 3.62 1.94
C VAL A 136 9.92 2.92 2.53
N ALA A 137 9.37 3.47 3.62
CA ALA A 137 8.17 2.92 4.25
C ALA A 137 6.94 3.09 3.35
N ALA A 138 6.82 4.24 2.69
CA ALA A 138 5.75 4.48 1.72
C ALA A 138 5.81 3.50 0.54
N ALA A 139 7.00 3.23 -0.03
CA ALA A 139 7.17 2.26 -1.10
C ALA A 139 6.75 0.83 -0.68
N ARG A 140 7.02 0.44 0.57
CA ARG A 140 6.54 -0.84 1.14
C ARG A 140 5.01 -0.86 1.22
N ALA A 141 4.39 0.21 1.71
CA ALA A 141 2.94 0.33 1.76
C ALA A 141 2.31 0.28 0.36
N VAL A 142 2.81 1.07 -0.59
CA VAL A 142 2.36 1.06 -2.01
C VAL A 142 2.45 -0.34 -2.59
N SER A 143 3.55 -1.05 -2.34
CA SER A 143 3.72 -2.44 -2.83
C SER A 143 2.68 -3.40 -2.25
N THR A 144 2.28 -3.22 -0.99
CA THR A 144 1.19 -4.02 -0.40
C THR A 144 -0.16 -3.64 -0.99
N VAL A 145 -0.48 -2.34 -1.06
CA VAL A 145 -1.77 -1.85 -1.61
C VAL A 145 -1.92 -2.33 -3.05
N ALA A 146 -0.84 -2.28 -3.84
CA ALA A 146 -0.76 -2.84 -5.18
C ALA A 146 -1.09 -4.33 -5.22
N LYS A 147 -0.42 -5.15 -4.40
CA LYS A 147 -0.70 -6.60 -4.34
C LYS A 147 -2.14 -6.91 -3.95
N VAL A 148 -2.76 -6.10 -3.09
CA VAL A 148 -4.18 -6.25 -2.75
C VAL A 148 -5.06 -5.82 -3.92
N THR A 149 -4.73 -4.71 -4.58
CA THR A 149 -5.43 -4.20 -5.76
C THR A 149 -5.45 -5.23 -6.88
N VAL A 150 -4.28 -5.79 -7.23
CA VAL A 150 -4.12 -6.81 -8.26
C VAL A 150 -4.98 -8.04 -7.97
N ARG A 151 -4.96 -8.53 -6.73
CA ARG A 151 -5.82 -9.65 -6.30
C ARG A 151 -7.32 -9.33 -6.41
N LYS A 152 -7.72 -8.11 -6.08
CA LYS A 152 -9.13 -7.68 -6.11
C LYS A 152 -9.61 -7.27 -7.49
N CYS A 153 -8.73 -6.88 -8.41
CA CYS A 153 -9.11 -6.55 -9.77
C CYS A 153 -9.12 -7.75 -10.71
N SER A 154 -8.84 -8.97 -10.22
CA SER A 154 -8.91 -10.19 -11.02
C SER A 154 -10.27 -10.30 -11.73
N SER A 155 -10.26 -10.78 -12.98
CA SER A 155 -11.44 -10.95 -13.84
C SER A 155 -12.58 -11.74 -13.17
N ALA A 156 -12.26 -12.61 -12.21
CA ALA A 156 -13.23 -13.34 -11.40
C ALA A 156 -14.17 -12.45 -10.56
N ASN A 157 -13.77 -11.20 -10.26
CA ASN A 157 -14.53 -10.28 -9.40
C ASN A 157 -15.48 -9.35 -10.18
N GLY A 158 -15.52 -9.45 -11.52
CA GLY A 158 -16.50 -8.76 -12.37
C GLY A 158 -16.62 -7.25 -12.11
N ALA A 159 -17.84 -6.78 -11.81
CA ALA A 159 -18.13 -5.37 -11.61
C ALA A 159 -17.37 -4.72 -10.44
N GLU A 160 -17.04 -5.48 -9.38
CA GLU A 160 -16.23 -4.96 -8.27
C GLU A 160 -14.80 -4.63 -8.72
N ALA A 161 -14.23 -5.45 -9.62
CA ALA A 161 -12.94 -5.17 -10.23
C ALA A 161 -12.99 -3.90 -11.07
N THR A 162 -14.01 -3.75 -11.93
CA THR A 162 -14.19 -2.55 -12.77
C THR A 162 -14.32 -1.28 -11.93
N SER A 163 -15.10 -1.32 -10.85
CA SER A 163 -15.28 -0.18 -9.93
C SER A 163 -13.97 0.17 -9.21
N LEU A 164 -13.22 -0.82 -8.72
CA LEU A 164 -11.92 -0.59 -8.09
C LEU A 164 -10.93 0.06 -9.05
N LEU A 165 -10.85 -0.46 -10.28
CA LEU A 165 -9.96 0.07 -11.31
C LEU A 165 -10.32 1.51 -11.68
N GLY A 166 -11.61 1.86 -11.75
CA GLY A 166 -12.05 3.23 -12.00
C GLY A 166 -11.61 4.24 -10.94
N VAL A 167 -11.39 3.80 -9.70
CA VAL A 167 -10.89 4.67 -8.62
C VAL A 167 -9.35 4.70 -8.58
N VAL A 168 -8.70 3.57 -8.87
CA VAL A 168 -7.26 3.41 -8.66
C VAL A 168 -6.43 3.82 -9.88
N LEU A 169 -6.84 3.45 -11.10
CA LEU A 169 -6.04 3.69 -12.30
C LEU A 169 -5.78 5.18 -12.56
N PRO A 170 -6.76 6.10 -12.43
CA PRO A 170 -6.49 7.52 -12.63
C PRO A 170 -5.42 8.07 -11.68
N VAL A 171 -5.42 7.61 -10.41
CA VAL A 171 -4.45 8.04 -9.41
C VAL A 171 -3.06 7.46 -9.68
N ILE A 172 -2.96 6.18 -10.07
CA ILE A 172 -1.68 5.56 -10.43
C ILE A 172 -1.06 6.28 -11.63
N VAL A 173 -1.87 6.63 -12.63
CA VAL A 173 -1.41 7.37 -13.80
C VAL A 173 -0.94 8.78 -13.41
N ASP A 174 -1.80 9.57 -12.77
CA ASP A 174 -1.52 10.98 -12.48
C ASP A 174 -0.44 11.18 -11.42
N LYS A 175 -0.52 10.46 -10.30
CA LYS A 175 0.40 10.64 -9.15
C LYS A 175 1.60 9.71 -9.19
N GLY A 176 1.49 8.60 -9.90
CA GLY A 176 2.49 7.55 -9.95
C GLY A 176 3.37 7.61 -11.20
N VAL A 177 2.78 7.36 -12.37
CA VAL A 177 3.50 7.33 -13.67
C VAL A 177 4.08 8.70 -14.01
N ARG A 178 3.30 9.77 -13.83
CA ARG A 178 3.73 11.16 -14.07
C ARG A 178 4.51 11.78 -12.89
N SER A 179 4.89 10.97 -11.90
CA SER A 179 5.59 11.45 -10.72
C SER A 179 6.99 11.97 -11.07
N GLY A 180 7.42 13.06 -10.40
CA GLY A 180 8.82 13.50 -10.44
C GLY A 180 9.79 12.52 -9.75
N VAL A 181 9.28 11.58 -8.94
CA VAL A 181 10.10 10.60 -8.20
C VAL A 181 10.27 9.32 -9.02
N LYS A 182 11.50 9.01 -9.45
CA LYS A 182 11.82 7.82 -10.27
C LYS A 182 11.26 6.52 -9.69
N ASN A 183 11.35 6.33 -8.37
CA ASN A 183 10.85 5.11 -7.72
C ASN A 183 9.32 4.97 -7.84
N ASN A 184 8.58 6.06 -7.68
CA ASN A 184 7.12 6.06 -7.85
C ASN A 184 6.74 5.71 -9.28
N ARG A 185 7.44 6.27 -10.27
CA ARG A 185 7.23 5.91 -11.69
C ARG A 185 7.46 4.42 -11.94
N MET A 186 8.58 3.88 -11.49
CA MET A 186 8.90 2.45 -11.67
C MET A 186 7.91 1.53 -10.98
N LEU A 187 7.52 1.84 -9.74
CA LEU A 187 6.49 1.09 -9.02
C LEU A 187 5.15 1.15 -9.76
N SER A 188 4.75 2.34 -10.23
CA SER A 188 3.46 2.53 -10.90
C SER A 188 3.37 1.75 -12.22
N LEU A 189 4.42 1.79 -13.04
CA LEU A 189 4.50 0.99 -14.27
C LEU A 189 4.41 -0.51 -13.95
N LYS A 190 5.10 -0.97 -12.90
CA LYS A 190 5.00 -2.36 -12.45
C LYS A 190 3.56 -2.70 -12.02
N ILE A 191 2.90 -1.83 -11.27
CA ILE A 191 1.51 -2.05 -10.83
C ILE A 191 0.56 -2.14 -12.02
N LEU A 192 0.70 -1.25 -13.00
CA LEU A 192 -0.12 -1.29 -14.22
C LEU A 192 0.08 -2.59 -15.00
N MET A 193 1.32 -3.10 -15.07
CA MET A 193 1.61 -4.39 -15.68
C MET A 193 1.01 -5.56 -14.88
N ASP A 194 1.12 -5.55 -13.56
CA ASP A 194 0.54 -6.60 -12.72
C ASP A 194 -1.00 -6.58 -12.83
N ILE A 195 -1.62 -5.40 -12.92
CA ILE A 195 -3.07 -5.25 -13.16
C ILE A 195 -3.44 -5.77 -14.54
N SER A 196 -2.68 -5.45 -15.61
CA SER A 196 -3.05 -5.87 -16.97
C SER A 196 -3.04 -7.39 -17.14
N LYS A 197 -2.21 -8.10 -16.36
CA LYS A 197 -2.15 -9.57 -16.36
C LYS A 197 -3.36 -10.21 -15.69
N GLU A 198 -3.96 -9.56 -14.70
CA GLU A 198 -5.03 -10.15 -13.86
C GLU A 198 -6.44 -9.64 -14.20
N ALA A 199 -6.56 -8.41 -14.69
CA ALA A 199 -7.86 -7.72 -14.80
C ALA A 199 -8.76 -8.22 -15.94
N GLY A 200 -8.21 -8.79 -17.01
CA GLY A 200 -8.98 -9.26 -18.16
C GLY A 200 -9.93 -8.19 -18.72
N SER A 201 -11.21 -8.55 -18.88
CA SER A 201 -12.23 -7.66 -19.44
C SER A 201 -12.54 -6.43 -18.58
N ALA A 202 -12.28 -6.46 -17.27
CA ALA A 202 -12.48 -5.30 -16.39
C ALA A 202 -11.55 -4.12 -16.74
N LEU A 203 -10.45 -4.39 -17.46
CA LEU A 203 -9.53 -3.35 -17.93
C LEU A 203 -10.09 -2.59 -19.15
N HIS A 204 -11.02 -3.18 -19.90
CA HIS A 204 -11.45 -2.68 -21.20
C HIS A 204 -11.99 -1.24 -21.14
N GLU A 205 -12.79 -0.93 -20.11
CA GLU A 205 -13.37 0.39 -19.90
C GLU A 205 -12.34 1.50 -19.62
N HIS A 206 -11.10 1.12 -19.29
CA HIS A 206 -10.03 2.04 -18.89
C HIS A 206 -8.90 2.16 -19.92
N LEU A 207 -8.97 1.41 -21.03
CA LEU A 207 -7.89 1.36 -22.05
C LEU A 207 -7.66 2.71 -22.73
N ASN A 208 -8.71 3.49 -22.95
CA ASN A 208 -8.63 4.82 -23.56
C ASN A 208 -7.76 5.81 -22.74
N VAL A 209 -7.65 5.63 -21.44
CA VAL A 209 -6.79 6.43 -20.56
C VAL A 209 -5.39 5.81 -20.42
N LEU A 210 -5.32 4.48 -20.37
CA LEU A 210 -4.06 3.77 -20.17
C LEU A 210 -3.15 3.76 -21.41
N VAL A 211 -3.70 3.54 -22.61
CA VAL A 211 -2.90 3.48 -23.86
C VAL A 211 -2.09 4.75 -24.04
N PRO A 212 -2.69 5.96 -24.07
CA PRO A 212 -1.93 7.16 -24.39
C PRO A 212 -0.89 7.46 -23.30
N CYS A 213 -1.25 7.25 -22.02
CA CYS A 213 -0.32 7.48 -20.93
C CYS A 213 0.91 6.56 -20.97
N LEU A 214 0.72 5.28 -21.33
CA LEU A 214 1.83 4.34 -21.44
C LEU A 214 2.70 4.67 -22.66
N LEU A 215 2.10 5.08 -23.79
CA LEU A 215 2.83 5.56 -24.97
C LEU A 215 3.65 6.82 -24.68
N ASP A 216 3.07 7.81 -23.99
CA ASP A 216 3.81 9.00 -23.57
C ASP A 216 5.00 8.64 -22.67
N SER A 217 4.78 7.69 -21.75
CA SER A 217 5.83 7.20 -20.85
C SER A 217 6.92 6.42 -21.59
N LEU A 218 6.62 5.86 -22.76
CA LEU A 218 7.58 5.20 -23.64
C LEU A 218 8.44 6.23 -24.39
N SER A 219 7.82 7.30 -24.91
CA SER A 219 8.52 8.39 -25.61
C SER A 219 9.47 9.17 -24.71
N GLU A 220 9.15 9.35 -23.42
CA GLU A 220 10.12 9.91 -22.45
C GLU A 220 11.29 8.97 -22.15
N THR A 221 11.20 7.71 -22.58
CA THR A 221 12.16 6.65 -22.30
C THR A 221 12.71 6.07 -23.58
N GLU A 222 13.21 6.92 -24.47
CA GLU A 222 13.97 6.47 -25.63
C GLU A 222 15.25 5.76 -25.17
N SER A 223 15.14 4.46 -24.98
CA SER A 223 16.28 3.58 -24.91
C SER A 223 16.64 3.16 -26.34
N THR A 224 17.93 3.18 -26.64
CA THR A 224 18.48 2.63 -27.89
C THR A 224 18.09 1.17 -28.10
N VAL A 225 17.79 0.42 -27.03
CA VAL A 225 17.34 -0.98 -27.09
C VAL A 225 15.91 -1.11 -27.61
N LEU A 226 14.99 -0.22 -27.21
CA LEU A 226 13.62 -0.23 -27.73
C LEU A 226 13.56 0.12 -29.22
N ASN A 227 14.40 1.06 -29.68
CA ASN A 227 14.58 1.35 -31.10
C ASN A 227 15.18 0.16 -31.87
N TYR A 228 16.11 -0.58 -31.26
CA TYR A 228 16.68 -1.80 -31.83
C TYR A 228 15.63 -2.91 -31.97
N VAL A 229 14.74 -3.08 -30.97
CA VAL A 229 13.64 -4.06 -30.99
C VAL A 229 12.56 -3.67 -32.00
N ALA A 230 12.17 -2.40 -32.08
CA ALA A 230 11.21 -1.93 -33.08
C ALA A 230 11.69 -2.15 -34.52
N ALA A 231 13.01 -2.17 -34.74
CA ALA A 231 13.62 -2.43 -36.05
C ALA A 231 13.72 -3.92 -36.41
N ARG A 232 13.48 -4.86 -35.48
CA ARG A 232 13.59 -6.31 -35.71
C ARG A 232 12.45 -7.10 -35.06
N SER A 233 11.65 -7.75 -35.89
CA SER A 233 10.41 -8.44 -35.52
C SER A 233 10.54 -9.71 -34.65
N ASN A 234 11.76 -10.21 -34.40
CA ASN A 234 11.96 -11.49 -33.70
C ASN A 234 12.33 -11.28 -32.23
N LEU A 235 11.43 -11.72 -31.34
CA LEU A 235 11.49 -11.51 -29.89
C LEU A 235 12.39 -12.51 -29.15
N ASP A 236 12.88 -13.57 -29.80
CA ASP A 236 13.69 -14.62 -29.16
C ASP A 236 15.15 -14.18 -28.90
N GLU A 237 15.62 -13.10 -29.54
CA GLU A 237 16.98 -12.58 -29.36
C GLU A 237 17.13 -11.64 -28.14
N LEU A 238 16.04 -11.38 -27.42
CA LEU A 238 15.98 -10.39 -26.32
C LEU A 238 16.64 -10.83 -25.01
N GLU A 239 16.90 -12.12 -24.80
CA GLU A 239 17.66 -12.58 -23.63
C GLU A 239 19.16 -12.23 -23.73
N VAL A 240 19.65 -11.89 -24.94
CA VAL A 240 21.06 -11.63 -25.22
C VAL A 240 21.43 -10.15 -25.02
N VAL A 241 20.46 -9.24 -25.17
CA VAL A 241 20.69 -7.80 -24.94
C VAL A 241 20.39 -7.51 -23.48
N GLY A 242 21.34 -6.91 -22.75
CA GLY A 242 21.24 -6.56 -21.33
C GLY A 242 20.16 -5.53 -21.03
N CYS A 243 18.89 -5.86 -21.31
CA CYS A 243 17.72 -5.05 -21.06
C CYS A 243 17.63 -4.77 -19.57
N SER A 244 17.57 -3.48 -19.25
CA SER A 244 17.16 -2.99 -17.96
C SER A 244 15.81 -3.59 -17.58
N PHE A 245 15.57 -3.73 -16.27
CA PHE A 245 14.28 -4.17 -15.72
C PHE A 245 13.08 -3.39 -16.29
N LYS A 246 13.31 -2.12 -16.66
CA LYS A 246 12.30 -1.24 -17.24
C LYS A 246 11.89 -1.66 -18.67
N GLU A 247 12.86 -2.01 -19.51
CA GLU A 247 12.59 -2.47 -20.89
C GLU A 247 11.86 -3.82 -20.91
N LYS A 248 12.19 -4.73 -19.97
CA LYS A 248 11.47 -6.00 -19.80
C LYS A 248 10.00 -5.79 -19.47
N ILE A 249 9.69 -4.89 -18.53
CA ILE A 249 8.31 -4.52 -18.19
C ILE A 249 7.57 -3.97 -19.40
N TYR A 250 8.20 -3.12 -20.20
CA TYR A 250 7.55 -2.54 -21.38
C TYR A 250 7.31 -3.54 -22.49
N ILE A 251 8.27 -4.43 -22.78
CA ILE A 251 8.08 -5.49 -23.78
C ILE A 251 6.93 -6.40 -23.36
N GLU A 252 6.81 -6.71 -22.07
CA GLU A 252 5.75 -7.57 -21.55
C GLU A 252 4.39 -6.88 -21.48
N LEU A 253 4.36 -5.57 -21.24
CA LEU A 253 3.19 -4.73 -21.48
C LEU A 253 2.82 -4.79 -22.96
N ILE A 254 3.72 -4.47 -23.89
CA ILE A 254 3.44 -4.48 -25.33
C ILE A 254 2.95 -5.87 -25.79
N LYS A 255 3.53 -6.98 -25.31
CA LYS A 255 3.07 -8.35 -25.60
C LYS A 255 1.64 -8.58 -25.11
N ASN A 256 1.39 -8.40 -23.81
CA ASN A 256 0.04 -8.58 -23.26
C ASN A 256 -0.97 -7.61 -23.90
N TRP A 257 -0.53 -6.41 -24.28
CA TRP A 257 -1.34 -5.41 -24.95
C TRP A 257 -1.61 -5.76 -26.41
N ALA A 258 -0.66 -6.34 -27.13
CA ALA A 258 -0.86 -6.86 -28.48
C ALA A 258 -1.78 -8.08 -28.45
N ASP A 259 -1.66 -8.95 -27.44
CA ASP A 259 -2.56 -10.07 -27.21
C ASP A 259 -3.99 -9.58 -26.85
N LEU A 260 -4.11 -8.56 -26.00
CA LEU A 260 -5.38 -7.86 -25.71
C LEU A 260 -5.96 -7.21 -26.98
N PHE A 261 -5.14 -6.56 -27.81
CA PHE A 261 -5.57 -5.93 -29.06
C PHE A 261 -6.04 -6.98 -30.08
N LEU A 262 -5.35 -8.12 -30.20
CA LEU A 262 -5.76 -9.25 -31.03
C LEU A 262 -7.09 -9.84 -30.57
N LEU A 263 -7.29 -9.99 -29.24
CA LEU A 263 -8.57 -10.42 -28.67
C LEU A 263 -9.71 -9.43 -28.97
N LEU A 264 -9.43 -8.13 -29.00
CA LEU A 264 -10.39 -7.07 -29.31
C LEU A 264 -10.73 -6.94 -30.81
N THR A 265 -9.86 -7.41 -31.70
CA THR A 265 -10.14 -7.44 -33.15
C THR A 265 -10.85 -8.71 -33.62
N LEU A 266 -10.94 -9.74 -32.77
CA LEU A 266 -11.52 -11.05 -33.07
C LEU A 266 -12.87 -11.30 -32.36
N SER A 267 -13.44 -10.29 -31.69
CA SER A 267 -14.78 -10.30 -31.09
C SER A 267 -15.65 -9.18 -31.64
#